data_AF-A0A841H1A9-F1
#
_entry.id   AF-A0A841H1A9-F1
#
_cell.length_a   1.000
_cell.length_b   1.000
_cell.length_c   1.000
_cell.angle_alpha   90.00
_cell.angle_beta   90.00
_cell.angle_gamma   90.00
#
_symmetry.space_group_name_H-M   'P 1'
#
loop_
_entity.id
_entity.type
_entity.pdbx_description
1 polymer ?
#
loop_
_entity_poly.entity_id
_entity_poly.type
_entity_poly.pdbx_seq_one_letter_code
_entity_poly.pdbx_strand_id
1 'polypeptide(L)'
;MINRLIRFFSGRDPEPVAGPGPVLDEQYVEARIMARLLDVLRAGDAERALAEAALRREADSVFPSQWPRTDAILRGWRYLGYYTERPDAATPVRPGSAAAEVLASHGDGFVRAEMVARLAEQRDGRELWPLLLRAKDWVPQVRDAARAALRDRLLAGYEEHWMRNLALVLWAGEGERADAGLAAEVMALVRASPRGEEMLTRGLHSGERAVRHAAFAALTDVGGPELAYRLETVLLRSDDVAVRRRAAAMVATLEDEDARRLHAYLRLDRAAVIRARGLELAVRVATDPEWMLREGLVDRSAMVRQTARFHLKTVAPLDVAAFYRERITADHPQLAVAVAGLGETGTAADFGILSAQLNHRSAAVRRAAVRAPDRLAGGSEVEVFLAALNDASGGVSRQAVEALRSRRSLVPAGRLAALAEADEAHVRRNAFRLLQTGPAWSAIVWILRGCADDDPRIALAAQNHLRRWRPRLNRTAAQPSMAQKLAAREAMNEAGDRIPPSMKDWLHFVLR
;
A
#
# COMPACT_ATOMS: atom_id res chain seq x y z
N MET A 1 -0.83 16.40 -9.40
CA MET A 1 0.56 16.55 -9.88
C MET A 1 0.82 15.64 -11.09
N ILE A 2 0.49 14.34 -11.02
CA ILE A 2 0.45 13.39 -12.17
C ILE A 2 -0.39 13.92 -13.36
N ASN A 3 -1.57 14.51 -13.09
CA ASN A 3 -2.43 15.11 -14.12
C ASN A 3 -1.89 16.42 -14.75
N ARG A 4 -0.86 17.06 -14.18
CA ARG A 4 -0.23 18.25 -14.79
C ARG A 4 0.83 17.86 -15.82
N LEU A 5 1.57 16.78 -15.59
CA LEU A 5 2.53 16.23 -16.56
C LEU A 5 1.80 15.62 -17.77
N ILE A 6 0.70 14.87 -17.55
CA ILE A 6 -0.06 14.25 -18.65
C ILE A 6 -0.73 15.28 -19.57
N ARG A 7 -1.19 16.43 -19.04
CA ARG A 7 -1.83 17.49 -19.85
C ARG A 7 -0.86 18.34 -20.67
N PHE A 8 0.43 18.33 -20.35
CA PHE A 8 1.44 19.05 -21.14
C PHE A 8 1.79 18.30 -22.44
N PHE A 9 1.65 16.96 -22.46
CA PHE A 9 2.04 16.11 -23.59
C PHE A 9 0.89 15.68 -24.52
N SER A 10 -0.35 16.10 -24.25
CA SER A 10 -1.54 15.71 -25.05
C SER A 10 -1.79 16.59 -26.29
N GLY A 11 -0.74 17.14 -26.91
CA GLY A 11 -0.78 17.60 -28.32
C GLY A 11 -1.85 18.65 -28.67
N ARG A 12 -1.80 19.84 -28.07
CA ARG A 12 -2.20 21.06 -28.79
C ARG A 12 -0.95 21.92 -28.93
N ASP A 13 -0.52 22.13 -30.16
CA ASP A 13 0.68 22.90 -30.50
C ASP A 13 0.72 24.25 -29.79
N PRO A 14 1.83 24.58 -29.12
CA PRO A 14 2.30 25.94 -29.04
C PRO A 14 3.53 26.11 -29.93
N GLU A 15 3.57 27.25 -30.60
CA GLU A 15 4.69 27.77 -31.39
C GLU A 15 6.08 27.60 -30.73
N PRO A 16 7.17 27.61 -31.53
CA PRO A 16 8.51 27.35 -31.03
C PRO A 16 8.99 28.51 -30.16
N VAL A 17 8.94 28.36 -28.83
CA VAL A 17 9.58 29.29 -27.90
C VAL A 17 11.06 28.91 -27.80
N ALA A 18 11.92 29.73 -28.39
CA ALA A 18 13.35 29.73 -28.14
C ALA A 18 13.60 30.14 -26.68
N GLY A 19 13.93 29.16 -25.83
CA GLY A 19 14.27 29.34 -24.43
C GLY A 19 15.08 28.14 -23.92
N PRO A 20 15.90 28.30 -22.86
CA PRO A 20 16.78 27.25 -22.39
C PRO A 20 15.93 26.06 -21.91
N GLY A 21 16.31 24.86 -22.34
CA GLY A 21 15.56 23.62 -22.05
C GLY A 21 15.28 23.42 -20.56
N PRO A 22 14.28 22.59 -20.22
CA PRO A 22 13.85 22.42 -18.84
C PRO A 22 15.00 21.90 -17.97
N VAL A 23 15.28 22.62 -16.89
CA VAL A 23 16.21 22.21 -15.84
C VAL A 23 15.72 20.89 -15.25
N LEU A 24 16.53 19.85 -15.40
CA LEU A 24 16.24 18.50 -14.92
C LEU A 24 16.39 18.45 -13.40
N ASP A 25 15.32 18.10 -12.70
CA ASP A 25 15.36 17.84 -11.26
C ASP A 25 16.04 16.48 -11.02
N GLU A 26 17.28 16.47 -10.50
CA GLU A 26 18.15 15.28 -10.30
C GLU A 26 17.57 14.23 -9.33
N GLN A 27 16.44 14.54 -8.68
CA GLN A 27 15.78 13.63 -7.74
C GLN A 27 15.17 12.38 -8.39
N TYR A 28 14.87 12.41 -9.70
CA TYR A 28 14.22 11.29 -10.41
C TYR A 28 15.23 10.39 -11.13
N VAL A 29 15.10 9.06 -10.95
CA VAL A 29 16.02 8.07 -11.54
C VAL A 29 16.02 8.11 -13.07
N GLU A 30 14.85 8.36 -13.69
CA GLU A 30 14.72 8.47 -15.14
C GLU A 30 15.51 9.67 -15.69
N ALA A 31 15.56 10.78 -14.93
CA ALA A 31 16.31 11.96 -15.30
C ALA A 31 17.83 11.75 -15.19
N ARG A 32 18.28 11.05 -14.13
CA ARG A 32 19.68 10.67 -13.98
C ARG A 32 20.13 9.70 -15.07
N ILE A 33 19.32 8.69 -15.40
CA ILE A 33 19.60 7.75 -16.51
C ILE A 33 19.79 8.52 -17.81
N MET A 34 18.91 9.47 -18.13
CA MET A 34 19.09 10.24 -19.36
C MET A 34 20.34 11.11 -19.34
N ALA A 35 20.60 11.83 -18.24
CA ALA A 35 21.78 12.66 -18.12
C ALA A 35 23.05 11.84 -18.36
N ARG A 36 23.15 10.65 -17.75
CA ARG A 36 24.27 9.73 -17.96
C ARG A 36 24.33 9.15 -19.37
N LEU A 37 23.19 8.91 -20.01
CA LEU A 37 23.18 8.49 -21.41
C LEU A 37 23.74 9.58 -22.34
N LEU A 38 23.36 10.85 -22.11
CA LEU A 38 23.90 11.98 -22.87
C LEU A 38 25.40 12.15 -22.63
N ASP A 39 25.88 11.94 -21.40
CA ASP A 39 27.31 11.92 -21.09
C ASP A 39 28.04 10.86 -21.95
N VAL A 40 27.50 9.63 -22.04
CA VAL A 40 28.09 8.55 -22.85
C VAL A 40 28.09 8.87 -24.35
N LEU A 41 27.02 9.48 -24.86
CA LEU A 41 26.90 9.82 -26.27
C LEU A 41 27.86 10.95 -26.67
N ARG A 42 28.16 11.88 -25.75
CA ARG A 42 29.07 13.01 -25.96
C ARG A 42 30.53 12.71 -25.62
N ALA A 43 30.79 11.69 -24.81
CA ALA A 43 32.13 11.34 -24.38
C ALA A 43 33.00 10.88 -25.56
N GLY A 44 34.24 11.40 -25.61
CA GLY A 44 35.30 10.83 -26.44
C GLY A 44 35.80 9.50 -25.90
N ASP A 45 36.65 8.81 -26.66
CA ASP A 45 37.10 7.44 -26.35
C ASP A 45 37.74 7.30 -24.95
N ALA A 46 38.47 8.32 -24.49
CA ALA A 46 39.14 8.32 -23.19
C ALA A 46 38.17 8.37 -21.99
N GLU A 47 37.01 9.01 -22.14
CA GLU A 47 36.03 9.24 -21.05
C GLU A 47 34.85 8.27 -21.11
N ARG A 48 34.63 7.62 -22.26
CA ARG A 48 33.46 6.78 -22.52
C ARG A 48 33.30 5.64 -21.52
N ALA A 49 34.39 5.00 -21.09
CA ALA A 49 34.33 3.92 -20.10
C ALA A 49 33.80 4.40 -18.73
N LEU A 50 34.17 5.62 -18.31
CA LEU A 50 33.70 6.21 -17.05
C LEU A 50 32.22 6.60 -17.16
N ALA A 51 31.82 7.18 -18.29
CA ALA A 51 30.42 7.54 -18.54
C ALA A 51 29.52 6.28 -18.58
N GLU A 52 29.97 5.20 -19.23
CA GLU A 52 29.27 3.91 -19.27
C GLU A 52 29.10 3.32 -17.88
N ALA A 53 30.15 3.36 -17.04
CA ALA A 53 30.07 2.90 -15.66
C ALA A 53 29.10 3.76 -14.81
N ALA A 54 29.02 5.06 -15.06
CA ALA A 54 28.07 5.93 -14.38
C ALA A 54 26.62 5.63 -14.81
N LEU A 55 26.36 5.48 -16.12
CA LEU A 55 25.05 5.08 -16.64
C LEU A 55 24.64 3.71 -16.09
N ARG A 56 25.58 2.76 -16.05
CA ARG A 56 25.37 1.43 -15.49
C ARG A 56 24.85 1.49 -14.06
N ARG A 57 25.48 2.28 -13.19
CA ARG A 57 25.07 2.42 -11.78
C ARG A 57 23.65 2.94 -11.65
N GLU A 58 23.25 3.90 -12.49
CA GLU A 58 21.87 4.42 -12.49
C GLU A 58 20.89 3.35 -12.98
N ALA A 59 21.21 2.63 -14.06
CA ALA A 59 20.38 1.55 -14.59
C ALA A 59 20.23 0.40 -13.57
N ASP A 60 21.31 -0.03 -12.92
CA ASP A 60 21.31 -1.11 -11.92
C ASP A 60 20.54 -0.70 -10.63
N SER A 61 20.28 0.59 -10.41
CA SER A 61 19.46 1.08 -9.30
C SER A 61 17.94 0.90 -9.54
N VAL A 62 17.52 0.61 -10.77
CA VAL A 62 16.12 0.44 -11.15
C VAL A 62 15.72 -1.03 -10.98
N PHE A 63 14.70 -1.29 -10.15
CA PHE A 63 14.15 -2.63 -10.06
C PHE A 63 13.51 -3.05 -11.40
N PRO A 64 13.62 -4.34 -11.80
CA PRO A 64 12.93 -4.91 -12.95
C PRO A 64 11.48 -4.42 -13.13
N SER A 65 10.65 -4.47 -12.08
CA SER A 65 9.26 -4.01 -12.12
C SER A 65 9.06 -2.52 -12.43
N GLN A 66 10.09 -1.68 -12.30
CA GLN A 66 10.01 -0.25 -12.55
C GLN A 66 10.34 0.12 -14.01
N TRP A 67 11.09 -0.74 -14.71
CA TRP A 67 11.49 -0.50 -16.09
C TRP A 67 10.33 -0.23 -17.08
N PRO A 68 9.13 -0.83 -16.99
CA PRO A 68 8.04 -0.47 -17.90
C PRO A 68 7.61 0.99 -17.79
N ARG A 69 7.67 1.57 -16.59
CA ARG A 69 7.39 3.00 -16.37
C ARG A 69 8.56 3.85 -16.87
N THR A 70 9.79 3.46 -16.53
CA THR A 70 11.00 4.16 -16.98
C THR A 70 11.07 4.20 -18.51
N ASP A 71 10.80 3.08 -19.19
CA ASP A 71 10.75 2.96 -20.64
C ASP A 71 9.73 3.92 -21.27
N ALA A 72 8.52 4.00 -20.72
CA ALA A 72 7.50 4.92 -21.21
C ALA A 72 7.93 6.39 -21.11
N ILE A 73 8.65 6.75 -20.03
CA ILE A 73 9.20 8.10 -19.85
C ILE A 73 10.32 8.35 -20.86
N LEU A 74 11.30 7.45 -20.95
CA LEU A 74 12.44 7.59 -21.87
C LEU A 74 11.97 7.68 -23.34
N ARG A 75 10.96 6.91 -23.74
CA ARG A 75 10.34 6.99 -25.09
C ARG A 75 9.73 8.36 -25.39
N GLY A 76 9.20 9.04 -24.37
CA GLY A 76 8.55 10.35 -24.50
C GLY A 76 9.54 11.52 -24.61
N TRP A 77 10.82 11.28 -24.38
CA TRP A 77 11.82 12.34 -24.38
C TRP A 77 12.26 12.67 -25.81
N ARG A 78 11.65 13.71 -26.38
CA ARG A 78 11.99 14.27 -27.70
C ARG A 78 13.46 14.68 -27.83
N TYR A 79 14.16 14.96 -26.72
CA TYR A 79 15.57 15.32 -26.72
C TYR A 79 16.52 14.18 -27.13
N LEU A 80 16.12 12.90 -26.99
CA LEU A 80 16.86 11.81 -27.62
C LEU A 80 16.89 12.03 -29.14
N GLY A 81 15.73 12.33 -29.74
CA GLY A 81 15.59 12.58 -31.18
C GLY A 81 16.46 13.72 -31.75
N TYR A 82 16.78 14.75 -30.95
CA TYR A 82 17.64 15.87 -31.38
C TYR A 82 19.14 15.53 -31.40
N TYR A 83 19.59 14.55 -30.62
CA TYR A 83 20.98 14.06 -30.67
C TYR A 83 21.11 12.74 -31.43
N THR A 84 19.99 12.18 -31.92
CA THR A 84 19.92 10.95 -32.70
C THR A 84 19.24 11.20 -34.06
N GLU A 85 19.46 12.36 -34.70
CA GLU A 85 19.03 12.60 -36.09
C GLU A 85 19.66 11.56 -36.99
N ARG A 86 18.96 10.42 -37.11
CA ARG A 86 19.46 9.11 -37.54
C ARG A 86 20.75 8.70 -36.82
N PRO A 87 20.75 7.57 -36.10
CA PRO A 87 21.91 6.71 -36.18
C PRO A 87 22.15 6.47 -37.68
N ASP A 88 23.01 7.25 -38.31
CA ASP A 88 23.83 6.67 -39.35
C ASP A 88 24.49 5.44 -38.69
N ALA A 89 24.74 4.39 -39.46
CA ALA A 89 25.12 3.03 -39.00
C ALA A 89 26.28 2.94 -37.98
N ALA A 90 26.87 4.06 -37.59
CA ALA A 90 27.99 4.26 -36.70
C ALA A 90 27.67 5.01 -35.39
N THR A 91 26.47 4.92 -34.78
CA THR A 91 26.39 5.28 -33.34
C THR A 91 27.38 4.35 -32.61
N PRO A 92 28.45 4.90 -31.99
CA PRO A 92 29.60 4.11 -31.50
C PRO A 92 29.28 3.45 -30.15
N VAL A 93 28.10 2.83 -30.07
CA VAL A 93 27.59 2.14 -28.89
C VAL A 93 28.02 0.68 -29.01
N ARG A 94 28.98 0.28 -28.19
CA ARG A 94 29.49 -1.09 -28.22
C ARG A 94 28.35 -2.08 -27.87
N PRO A 95 28.28 -3.24 -28.53
CA PRO A 95 27.49 -4.36 -28.02
C PRO A 95 27.88 -4.62 -26.55
N GLY A 96 26.92 -4.81 -25.65
CA GLY A 96 27.15 -5.02 -24.21
C GLY A 96 27.20 -3.75 -23.36
N SER A 97 27.05 -2.57 -23.96
CA SER A 97 27.12 -1.29 -23.23
C SER A 97 25.84 -0.93 -22.48
N ALA A 98 25.96 -0.08 -21.46
CA ALA A 98 24.79 0.47 -20.75
C ALA A 98 23.98 1.38 -21.67
N ALA A 99 24.67 2.08 -22.56
CA ALA A 99 24.02 2.85 -23.61
C ALA A 99 23.16 1.96 -24.52
N ALA A 100 23.64 0.77 -24.95
CA ALA A 100 22.84 -0.11 -25.81
C ALA A 100 21.53 -0.54 -25.13
N GLU A 101 21.60 -0.93 -23.85
CA GLU A 101 20.45 -1.37 -23.10
C GLU A 101 19.43 -0.23 -22.91
N VAL A 102 19.88 0.97 -22.54
CA VAL A 102 18.99 2.13 -22.33
C VAL A 102 18.44 2.67 -23.65
N LEU A 103 19.24 2.67 -24.73
CA LEU A 103 18.79 3.05 -26.07
C LEU A 103 17.77 2.08 -26.65
N ALA A 104 17.63 0.87 -26.10
CA ALA A 104 16.50 0.03 -26.44
C ALA A 104 15.18 0.75 -26.15
N SER A 105 15.11 1.69 -25.19
CA SER A 105 13.96 2.55 -24.85
C SER A 105 13.80 3.81 -25.73
N HIS A 106 14.51 3.90 -26.85
CA HIS A 106 14.42 5.04 -27.76
C HIS A 106 13.03 5.19 -28.42
N GLY A 107 12.62 6.43 -28.70
CA GLY A 107 11.34 6.74 -29.36
C GLY A 107 11.25 6.22 -30.81
N ASP A 108 12.35 6.29 -31.55
CA ASP A 108 12.50 5.75 -32.91
C ASP A 108 12.60 4.21 -32.91
N GLY A 109 11.75 3.56 -33.71
CA GLY A 109 11.72 2.10 -33.85
C GLY A 109 12.94 1.50 -34.56
N PHE A 110 13.63 2.24 -35.43
CA PHE A 110 14.85 1.76 -36.09
C PHE A 110 16.01 1.64 -35.09
N VAL A 111 16.16 2.64 -34.22
CA VAL A 111 17.12 2.57 -33.09
C VAL A 111 16.83 1.35 -32.23
N ARG A 112 15.57 1.11 -31.89
CA ARG A 112 15.19 -0.06 -31.08
C ARG A 112 15.49 -1.38 -31.78
N ALA A 113 15.24 -1.48 -33.10
CA ALA A 113 15.55 -2.67 -33.89
C ALA A 113 17.05 -2.99 -33.85
N GLU A 114 17.89 -1.98 -34.06
CA GLU A 114 19.35 -2.11 -34.00
C GLU A 114 19.83 -2.51 -32.61
N MET A 115 19.27 -1.90 -31.55
CA MET A 115 19.63 -2.26 -30.18
C MET A 115 19.20 -3.69 -29.84
N VAL A 116 18.04 -4.15 -30.30
CA VAL A 116 17.60 -5.55 -30.14
C VAL A 116 18.59 -6.51 -30.81
N ALA A 117 19.07 -6.20 -32.03
CA ALA A 117 20.07 -7.02 -32.70
C ALA A 117 21.39 -7.10 -31.90
N ARG A 118 21.92 -5.96 -31.42
CA ARG A 118 23.14 -5.92 -30.59
C ARG A 118 22.97 -6.59 -29.23
N LEU A 119 21.78 -6.54 -28.65
CA LEU A 119 21.44 -7.23 -27.40
C LEU A 119 21.31 -8.74 -27.62
N ALA A 120 20.84 -9.16 -28.80
CA ALA A 120 20.73 -10.57 -29.15
C ALA A 120 22.09 -11.27 -29.24
N GLU A 121 23.20 -10.55 -29.36
CA GLU A 121 24.57 -11.09 -29.34
C GLU A 121 25.14 -11.27 -27.91
N GLN A 122 24.58 -10.61 -26.90
CA GLN A 122 25.07 -10.64 -25.52
C GLN A 122 24.58 -11.87 -24.75
N ARG A 123 25.33 -12.34 -23.75
CA ARG A 123 24.98 -13.55 -22.97
C ARG A 123 25.33 -13.45 -21.48
N ASP A 124 25.21 -12.27 -20.88
CA ASP A 124 25.53 -12.04 -19.45
C ASP A 124 24.28 -11.78 -18.57
N GLY A 125 23.09 -11.89 -19.17
CA GLY A 125 21.80 -11.71 -18.54
C GLY A 125 21.35 -10.25 -18.43
N ARG A 126 22.20 -9.27 -18.76
CA ARG A 126 21.83 -7.85 -18.77
C ARG A 126 20.95 -7.50 -19.97
N GLU A 127 21.07 -8.27 -21.04
CA GLU A 127 20.23 -8.14 -22.22
C GLU A 127 18.77 -8.50 -21.96
N LEU A 128 18.45 -9.21 -20.86
CA LEU A 128 17.09 -9.69 -20.60
C LEU A 128 16.10 -8.55 -20.32
N TRP A 129 16.44 -7.58 -19.48
CA TRP A 129 15.50 -6.50 -19.15
C TRP A 129 15.11 -5.66 -20.38
N PRO A 130 16.02 -5.20 -21.27
CA PRO A 130 15.61 -4.42 -22.43
C PRO A 130 14.88 -5.30 -23.45
N LEU A 131 15.31 -6.55 -23.65
CA LEU A 131 14.61 -7.48 -24.55
C LEU A 131 13.20 -7.79 -24.05
N LEU A 132 12.97 -7.97 -22.74
CA LEU A 132 11.64 -8.17 -22.17
C LEU A 132 10.72 -6.96 -22.41
N LEU A 133 11.25 -5.73 -22.31
CA LEU A 133 10.50 -4.54 -22.69
C LEU A 133 10.18 -4.49 -24.18
N ARG A 134 11.06 -5.02 -25.04
CA ARG A 134 10.86 -5.10 -26.50
C ARG A 134 9.99 -6.27 -26.92
N ALA A 135 9.85 -7.32 -26.11
CA ALA A 135 8.87 -8.39 -26.33
C ALA A 135 7.40 -7.91 -26.34
N LYS A 136 7.16 -6.66 -25.92
CA LYS A 136 5.88 -5.94 -26.00
C LYS A 136 5.90 -4.70 -26.90
N ASP A 137 6.87 -4.58 -27.81
CA ASP A 137 6.94 -3.44 -28.74
C ASP A 137 5.69 -3.33 -29.63
N TRP A 138 5.39 -2.13 -30.12
CA TRP A 138 4.29 -1.92 -31.08
C TRP A 138 4.72 -2.26 -32.50
N VAL A 139 6.02 -2.20 -32.80
CA VAL A 139 6.59 -2.60 -34.09
C VAL A 139 6.75 -4.13 -34.07
N PRO A 140 6.01 -4.88 -34.91
CA PRO A 140 6.07 -6.35 -34.91
C PRO A 140 7.48 -6.89 -35.10
N GLN A 141 8.27 -6.30 -36.00
CA GLN A 141 9.63 -6.74 -36.30
C GLN A 141 10.55 -6.66 -35.07
N VAL A 142 10.49 -5.55 -34.31
CA VAL A 142 11.26 -5.37 -33.06
C VAL A 142 10.78 -6.36 -32.01
N ARG A 143 9.47 -6.53 -31.90
CA ARG A 143 8.85 -7.43 -30.92
C ARG A 143 9.24 -8.88 -31.14
N ASP A 144 9.12 -9.36 -32.37
CA ASP A 144 9.31 -10.75 -32.72
C ASP A 144 10.81 -11.10 -32.66
N ALA A 145 11.70 -10.18 -33.07
CA ALA A 145 13.15 -10.32 -32.87
C ALA A 145 13.53 -10.40 -31.38
N ALA A 146 12.94 -9.56 -30.54
CA ALA A 146 13.20 -9.60 -29.10
C ALA A 146 12.70 -10.91 -28.45
N ARG A 147 11.52 -11.41 -28.85
CA ARG A 147 10.98 -12.69 -28.40
C ARG A 147 11.84 -13.88 -28.83
N ALA A 148 12.37 -13.87 -30.05
CA ALA A 148 13.31 -14.88 -30.52
C ALA A 148 14.60 -14.86 -29.69
N ALA A 149 15.20 -13.67 -29.52
CA ALA A 149 16.41 -13.50 -28.71
C ALA A 149 16.22 -13.96 -27.26
N LEU A 150 15.06 -13.71 -26.65
CA LEU A 150 14.73 -14.20 -25.30
C LEU A 150 14.64 -15.72 -25.24
N ARG A 151 14.02 -16.37 -26.23
CA ARG A 151 13.93 -17.84 -26.28
C ARG A 151 15.28 -18.51 -26.47
N ASP A 152 16.22 -17.86 -27.15
CA ASP A 152 17.62 -18.33 -27.24
C ASP A 152 18.35 -18.33 -25.88
N ARG A 153 17.78 -17.72 -24.82
CA ARG A 153 18.28 -17.76 -23.43
C ARG A 153 17.55 -18.76 -22.54
N LEU A 154 16.69 -19.62 -23.10
CA LEU A 154 16.08 -20.73 -22.35
C LEU A 154 17.09 -21.89 -22.21
N LEU A 155 18.24 -21.59 -21.62
CA LEU A 155 19.40 -22.47 -21.49
C LEU A 155 19.70 -22.77 -20.02
N ALA A 156 20.27 -23.95 -19.74
CA ALA A 156 20.79 -24.25 -18.41
C ALA A 156 21.86 -23.22 -18.00
N GLY A 157 21.81 -22.75 -16.74
CA GLY A 157 22.69 -21.69 -16.22
C GLY A 157 22.08 -20.29 -16.24
N TYR A 158 20.99 -20.06 -16.98
CA TYR A 158 20.30 -18.76 -17.03
C TYR A 158 19.27 -18.54 -15.92
N GLU A 159 19.06 -19.52 -15.03
CA GLU A 159 17.99 -19.47 -14.02
C GLU A 159 18.11 -18.24 -13.12
N GLU A 160 19.33 -17.86 -12.73
CA GLU A 160 19.57 -16.68 -11.91
C GLU A 160 19.26 -15.38 -12.66
N HIS A 161 19.63 -15.29 -13.94
CA HIS A 161 19.36 -14.12 -14.78
C HIS A 161 17.85 -13.94 -15.00
N TRP A 162 17.13 -15.04 -15.26
CA TRP A 162 15.67 -15.03 -15.37
C TRP A 162 15.01 -14.67 -14.05
N MET A 163 15.46 -15.23 -12.93
CA MET A 163 14.91 -14.94 -11.61
C MET A 163 15.14 -13.48 -11.19
N ARG A 164 16.29 -12.90 -11.54
CA ARG A 164 16.54 -11.47 -11.35
C ARG A 164 15.57 -10.60 -12.16
N ASN A 165 15.11 -11.07 -13.32
CA ASN A 165 14.19 -10.34 -14.19
C ASN A 165 12.73 -10.83 -14.10
N LEU A 166 12.38 -11.67 -13.12
CA LEU A 166 11.09 -12.37 -13.10
C LEU A 166 9.90 -11.40 -13.06
N ALA A 167 10.01 -10.25 -12.40
CA ALA A 167 8.95 -9.25 -12.42
C ALA A 167 8.64 -8.74 -13.85
N LEU A 168 9.67 -8.57 -14.69
CA LEU A 168 9.51 -8.21 -16.09
C LEU A 168 8.99 -9.36 -16.94
N VAL A 169 9.39 -10.60 -16.65
CA VAL A 169 8.85 -11.80 -17.31
C VAL A 169 7.34 -11.89 -17.09
N LEU A 170 6.88 -11.71 -15.85
CA LEU A 170 5.45 -11.71 -15.51
C LEU A 170 4.71 -10.55 -16.18
N TRP A 171 5.29 -9.34 -16.17
CA TRP A 171 4.72 -8.19 -16.88
C TRP A 171 4.64 -8.41 -18.40
N ALA A 172 5.64 -9.09 -18.98
CA ALA A 172 5.67 -9.43 -20.40
C ALA A 172 4.59 -10.47 -20.76
N GLY A 173 4.24 -11.34 -19.82
CA GLY A 173 3.20 -12.37 -19.95
C GLY A 173 1.76 -11.89 -19.81
N GLU A 174 1.51 -10.63 -19.46
CA GLU A 174 0.17 -10.10 -19.17
C GLU A 174 -0.21 -8.89 -20.04
N GLY A 175 -1.52 -8.72 -20.28
CA GLY A 175 -2.10 -7.57 -20.98
C GLY A 175 -1.96 -7.59 -22.50
N GLU A 176 -2.03 -6.41 -23.12
CA GLU A 176 -1.93 -6.29 -24.58
C GLU A 176 -0.52 -6.69 -25.06
N ARG A 177 -0.44 -7.44 -26.17
CA ARG A 177 0.82 -7.98 -26.75
C ARG A 177 1.62 -8.84 -25.76
N ALA A 178 0.92 -9.51 -24.84
CA ALA A 178 1.52 -10.47 -23.93
C ALA A 178 2.22 -11.63 -24.65
N ASP A 179 3.21 -12.22 -23.97
CA ASP A 179 3.81 -13.51 -24.30
C ASP A 179 3.73 -14.44 -23.09
N ALA A 180 2.52 -14.95 -22.80
CA ALA A 180 2.30 -15.88 -21.71
C ALA A 180 3.08 -17.20 -21.89
N GLY A 181 3.37 -17.57 -23.15
CA GLY A 181 4.21 -18.72 -23.49
C GLY A 181 5.63 -18.56 -22.95
N LEU A 182 6.28 -17.42 -23.22
CA LEU A 182 7.62 -17.14 -22.70
C LEU A 182 7.66 -17.19 -21.17
N ALA A 183 6.66 -16.61 -20.49
CA ALA A 183 6.61 -16.65 -19.04
C ALA A 183 6.50 -18.09 -18.50
N ALA A 184 5.69 -18.94 -19.15
CA ALA A 184 5.58 -20.35 -18.81
C ALA A 184 6.87 -21.13 -19.07
N GLU A 185 7.53 -20.89 -20.21
CA GLU A 185 8.81 -21.49 -20.60
C GLU A 185 9.92 -21.13 -19.60
N VAL A 186 10.04 -19.85 -19.22
CA VAL A 186 11.00 -19.40 -18.19
C VAL A 186 10.74 -20.07 -16.86
N MET A 187 9.48 -20.14 -16.43
CA MET A 187 9.14 -20.81 -15.16
C MET A 187 9.37 -22.32 -15.20
N ALA A 188 9.19 -22.96 -16.36
CA ALA A 188 9.53 -24.36 -16.56
C ALA A 188 11.04 -24.58 -16.44
N LEU A 189 11.86 -23.74 -17.08
CA LEU A 189 13.32 -23.78 -16.96
C LEU A 189 13.77 -23.65 -15.49
N VAL A 190 13.25 -22.65 -14.78
CA VAL A 190 13.60 -22.42 -13.36
C VAL A 190 13.17 -23.59 -12.47
N ARG A 191 12.04 -24.25 -12.75
CA ARG A 191 11.60 -25.40 -11.95
C ARG A 191 12.36 -26.69 -12.27
N ALA A 192 12.98 -26.79 -13.44
CA ALA A 192 13.62 -28.02 -13.92
C ALA A 192 15.00 -28.28 -13.29
N SER A 193 15.58 -27.34 -12.53
CA SER A 193 16.94 -27.48 -12.00
C SER A 193 17.05 -27.20 -10.49
N PRO A 194 17.98 -27.87 -9.77
CA PRO A 194 18.26 -27.57 -8.36
C PRO A 194 18.68 -26.11 -8.13
N ARG A 195 19.43 -25.52 -9.07
CA ARG A 195 19.81 -24.10 -9.02
C ARG A 195 18.58 -23.20 -9.09
N GLY A 196 17.62 -23.52 -9.95
CA GLY A 196 16.38 -22.76 -10.03
C GLY A 196 15.51 -22.90 -8.77
N GLU A 197 15.46 -24.07 -8.13
CA GLU A 197 14.83 -24.24 -6.82
C GLU A 197 15.49 -23.36 -5.73
N GLU A 198 16.82 -23.30 -5.71
CA GLU A 198 17.55 -22.39 -4.83
C GLU A 198 17.15 -20.92 -5.08
N MET A 199 17.06 -20.51 -6.35
CA MET A 199 16.67 -19.15 -6.71
C MET A 199 15.22 -18.85 -6.33
N LEU A 200 14.29 -19.79 -6.47
CA LEU A 200 12.91 -19.65 -6.01
C LEU A 200 12.86 -19.47 -4.48
N THR A 201 13.64 -20.26 -3.74
CA THR A 201 13.74 -20.14 -2.28
C THR A 201 14.26 -18.77 -1.86
N ARG A 202 15.29 -18.23 -2.55
CA ARG A 202 15.76 -16.85 -2.36
C ARG A 202 14.67 -15.83 -2.73
N GLY A 203 13.92 -16.10 -3.80
CA GLY A 203 12.83 -15.27 -4.31
C GLY A 203 11.71 -14.97 -3.30
N LEU A 204 11.50 -15.85 -2.32
CA LEU A 204 10.55 -15.62 -1.20
C LEU A 204 10.87 -14.38 -0.36
N HIS A 205 12.12 -13.89 -0.42
CA HIS A 205 12.64 -12.73 0.32
C HIS A 205 12.95 -11.54 -0.60
N SER A 206 12.57 -11.60 -1.88
CA SER A 206 12.81 -10.51 -2.83
C SER A 206 12.16 -9.20 -2.36
N GLY A 207 12.80 -8.06 -2.63
CA GLY A 207 12.18 -6.74 -2.47
C GLY A 207 10.95 -6.55 -3.36
N GLU A 208 10.87 -7.28 -4.47
CA GLU A 208 9.78 -7.20 -5.44
C GLU A 208 8.64 -8.15 -5.09
N ARG A 209 7.44 -7.59 -4.88
CA ARG A 209 6.23 -8.35 -4.53
C ARG A 209 5.88 -9.41 -5.57
N ALA A 210 6.01 -9.10 -6.86
CA ALA A 210 5.71 -10.03 -7.94
C ALA A 210 6.60 -11.28 -7.86
N VAL A 211 7.90 -11.10 -7.61
CA VAL A 211 8.88 -12.18 -7.47
C VAL A 211 8.54 -13.06 -6.26
N ARG A 212 8.25 -12.48 -5.09
CA ARG A 212 7.86 -13.25 -3.90
C ARG A 212 6.64 -14.14 -4.15
N HIS A 213 5.64 -13.59 -4.83
CA HIS A 213 4.40 -14.30 -5.13
C HIS A 213 4.58 -15.41 -6.17
N ALA A 214 5.35 -15.16 -7.23
CA ALA A 214 5.64 -16.17 -8.25
C ALA A 214 6.56 -17.28 -7.72
N ALA A 215 7.56 -16.93 -6.92
CA ALA A 215 8.42 -17.88 -6.24
C ALA A 215 7.62 -18.80 -5.31
N PHE A 216 6.74 -18.21 -4.47
CA PHE A 216 5.83 -18.99 -3.64
C PHE A 216 4.97 -19.94 -4.48
N ALA A 217 4.30 -19.41 -5.52
CA ALA A 217 3.45 -20.23 -6.37
C ALA A 217 4.23 -21.42 -6.95
N ALA A 218 5.39 -21.18 -7.56
CA ALA A 218 6.22 -22.20 -8.17
C ALA A 218 6.74 -23.27 -7.19
N LEU A 219 7.12 -22.88 -5.97
CA LEU A 219 7.54 -23.83 -4.94
C LEU A 219 6.39 -24.71 -4.45
N THR A 220 5.15 -24.23 -4.50
CA THR A 220 3.99 -24.94 -3.94
C THR A 220 3.10 -25.63 -4.98
N ASP A 221 3.34 -25.40 -6.28
CA ASP A 221 2.47 -25.84 -7.39
C ASP A 221 2.47 -27.36 -7.60
N VAL A 222 3.63 -28.00 -7.39
CA VAL A 222 3.82 -29.44 -7.71
C VAL A 222 3.21 -30.36 -6.64
N GLY A 223 2.80 -29.81 -5.49
CA GLY A 223 2.41 -30.63 -4.34
C GLY A 223 3.52 -31.61 -3.95
N GLY A 224 3.16 -32.73 -3.35
CA GLY A 224 4.10 -33.82 -3.07
C GLY A 224 4.71 -33.81 -1.66
N PRO A 225 5.62 -34.77 -1.37
CA PRO A 225 6.14 -35.02 -0.03
C PRO A 225 6.86 -33.81 0.58
N GLU A 226 7.47 -32.96 -0.23
CA GLU A 226 8.21 -31.79 0.23
C GLU A 226 7.31 -30.59 0.52
N LEU A 227 6.01 -30.63 0.21
CA LEU A 227 5.12 -29.48 0.36
C LEU A 227 5.13 -28.95 1.79
N ALA A 228 5.07 -29.83 2.79
CA ALA A 228 5.09 -29.42 4.20
C ALA A 228 6.39 -28.69 4.58
N TYR A 229 7.55 -29.15 4.08
CA TYR A 229 8.84 -28.47 4.27
C TYR A 229 8.89 -27.09 3.60
N ARG A 230 8.34 -26.98 2.39
CA ARG A 230 8.26 -25.70 1.67
C ARG A 230 7.34 -24.72 2.38
N LEU A 231 6.18 -25.17 2.88
CA LEU A 231 5.26 -24.35 3.66
C LEU A 231 5.88 -23.89 4.98
N GLU A 232 6.60 -24.76 5.68
CA GLU A 232 7.36 -24.40 6.89
C GLU A 232 8.35 -23.28 6.62
N THR A 233 9.16 -23.42 5.57
CA THR A 233 10.14 -22.40 5.16
C THR A 233 9.47 -21.05 4.92
N VAL A 234 8.33 -21.05 4.24
CA VAL A 234 7.55 -19.83 3.98
C VAL A 234 7.00 -19.21 5.26
N LEU A 235 6.39 -20.02 6.14
CA LEU A 235 5.81 -19.56 7.40
C LEU A 235 6.88 -18.97 8.34
N LEU A 236 8.08 -19.55 8.35
CA LEU A 236 9.18 -19.10 9.19
C LEU A 236 9.90 -17.86 8.66
N ARG A 237 10.17 -17.80 7.35
CA ARG A 237 11.13 -16.83 6.79
C ARG A 237 10.51 -15.70 5.98
N SER A 238 9.30 -15.87 5.44
CA SER A 238 8.72 -14.85 4.55
C SER A 238 8.22 -13.63 5.31
N ASP A 239 8.65 -12.43 4.90
CA ASP A 239 8.13 -11.19 5.44
C ASP A 239 6.73 -10.81 4.91
N ASP A 240 6.33 -11.37 3.77
CA ASP A 240 5.07 -11.01 3.12
C ASP A 240 3.88 -11.74 3.77
N VAL A 241 3.01 -10.96 4.43
CA VAL A 241 1.80 -11.49 5.06
C VAL A 241 0.86 -12.17 4.07
N ALA A 242 0.82 -11.74 2.81
CA ALA A 242 -0.03 -12.35 1.80
C ALA A 242 0.48 -13.75 1.41
N VAL A 243 1.80 -13.91 1.32
CA VAL A 243 2.46 -15.20 1.06
C VAL A 243 2.27 -16.15 2.24
N ARG A 244 2.56 -15.72 3.47
CA ARG A 244 2.33 -16.55 4.67
C ARG A 244 0.86 -16.93 4.85
N ARG A 245 -0.08 -16.04 4.53
CA ARG A 245 -1.52 -16.34 4.57
C ARG A 245 -1.91 -17.43 3.56
N ARG A 246 -1.34 -17.40 2.36
CA ARG A 246 -1.54 -18.47 1.36
C ARG A 246 -0.95 -19.79 1.86
N ALA A 247 0.25 -19.77 2.43
CA ALA A 247 0.85 -20.95 3.04
C ALA A 247 -0.04 -21.54 4.15
N ALA A 248 -0.52 -20.70 5.08
CA ALA A 248 -1.44 -21.11 6.14
C ALA A 248 -2.74 -21.72 5.63
N ALA A 249 -3.25 -21.26 4.48
CA ALA A 249 -4.41 -21.88 3.85
C ALA A 249 -4.11 -23.29 3.32
N MET A 250 -2.91 -23.50 2.77
CA MET A 250 -2.45 -24.80 2.27
C MET A 250 -2.12 -25.79 3.39
N VAL A 251 -1.73 -25.33 4.59
CA VAL A 251 -1.52 -26.25 5.74
C VAL A 251 -2.78 -27.07 6.03
N ALA A 252 -3.97 -26.50 5.81
CA ALA A 252 -5.24 -27.22 6.02
C ALA A 252 -5.45 -28.39 5.03
N THR A 253 -4.71 -28.46 3.92
CA THR A 253 -4.79 -29.57 2.95
C THR A 253 -3.74 -30.66 3.18
N LEU A 254 -2.86 -30.48 4.17
CA LEU A 254 -1.88 -31.51 4.54
C LEU A 254 -2.53 -32.58 5.42
N GLU A 255 -1.91 -33.76 5.41
CA GLU A 255 -2.17 -34.83 6.37
C GLU A 255 -1.96 -34.35 7.81
N ASP A 256 -2.63 -35.00 8.75
CA ASP A 256 -2.72 -34.53 10.13
C ASP A 256 -1.36 -34.45 10.85
N GLU A 257 -0.40 -35.31 10.51
CA GLU A 257 0.95 -35.26 11.09
C GLU A 257 1.65 -33.94 10.73
N ASP A 258 1.74 -33.62 9.44
CA ASP A 258 2.35 -32.39 8.96
C ASP A 258 1.56 -31.15 9.34
N ALA A 259 0.23 -31.21 9.25
CA ALA A 259 -0.63 -30.11 9.67
C ALA A 259 -0.46 -29.80 11.16
N ARG A 260 -0.36 -30.83 12.02
CA ARG A 260 -0.08 -30.67 13.46
C ARG A 260 1.31 -30.07 13.70
N ARG A 261 2.32 -30.51 12.96
CA ARG A 261 3.67 -29.96 13.02
C ARG A 261 3.69 -28.47 12.67
N LEU A 262 2.99 -28.07 11.61
CA LEU A 262 2.98 -26.67 11.15
C LEU A 262 2.02 -25.75 11.91
N HIS A 263 1.07 -26.31 12.67
CA HIS A 263 0.10 -25.55 13.45
C HIS A 263 0.76 -24.55 14.43
N ALA A 264 1.91 -24.89 15.01
CA ALA A 264 2.63 -24.00 15.93
C ALA A 264 3.01 -22.65 15.29
N TYR A 265 3.40 -22.65 14.01
CA TYR A 265 3.72 -21.43 13.26
C TYR A 265 2.49 -20.55 13.05
N LEU A 266 1.34 -21.16 12.74
CA LEU A 266 0.08 -20.42 12.54
C LEU A 266 -0.35 -19.76 13.84
N ARG A 267 -0.30 -20.50 14.96
CA ARG A 267 -0.68 -20.02 16.30
C ARG A 267 0.11 -18.79 16.74
N LEU A 268 1.40 -18.74 16.42
CA LEU A 268 2.32 -17.69 16.86
C LEU A 268 2.55 -16.58 15.82
N ASP A 269 1.92 -16.65 14.65
CA ASP A 269 2.15 -15.64 13.60
C ASP A 269 1.76 -14.24 14.07
N ARG A 270 2.56 -13.25 13.68
CA ARG A 270 2.30 -11.82 13.94
C ARG A 270 0.95 -11.35 13.40
N ALA A 271 0.47 -11.90 12.29
CA ALA A 271 -0.76 -11.54 11.62
C ALA A 271 -1.97 -12.28 12.19
N ALA A 272 -2.99 -11.53 12.60
CA ALA A 272 -4.21 -12.09 13.19
C ALA A 272 -4.96 -13.06 12.27
N VAL A 273 -4.93 -12.85 10.95
CA VAL A 273 -5.60 -13.73 9.98
C VAL A 273 -4.97 -15.13 9.95
N ILE A 274 -3.67 -15.23 10.21
CA ILE A 274 -2.94 -16.49 10.24
C ILE A 274 -3.18 -17.20 11.58
N ARG A 275 -3.18 -16.46 12.70
CA ARG A 275 -3.55 -17.01 14.01
C ARG A 275 -4.98 -17.55 14.06
N ALA A 276 -5.92 -16.84 13.44
CA ALA A 276 -7.31 -17.33 13.29
C ALA A 276 -7.35 -18.66 12.53
N ARG A 277 -6.59 -18.77 11.42
CA ARG A 277 -6.45 -20.03 10.68
C ARG A 277 -5.80 -21.14 11.50
N GLY A 278 -4.88 -20.79 12.40
CA GLY A 278 -4.32 -21.71 13.40
C GLY A 278 -5.41 -22.28 14.32
N LEU A 279 -6.27 -21.43 14.87
CA LEU A 279 -7.40 -21.89 15.71
C LEU A 279 -8.40 -22.77 14.96
N GLU A 280 -8.69 -22.45 13.69
CA GLU A 280 -9.53 -23.30 12.83
C GLU A 280 -8.89 -24.69 12.66
N LEU A 281 -7.58 -24.72 12.40
CA LEU A 281 -6.84 -25.96 12.23
C LEU A 281 -6.74 -26.76 13.54
N ALA A 282 -6.63 -26.09 14.69
CA ALA A 282 -6.53 -26.71 16.01
C ALA A 282 -7.70 -27.67 16.29
N VAL A 283 -8.91 -27.34 15.83
CA VAL A 283 -10.10 -28.22 15.99
C VAL A 283 -9.87 -29.62 15.41
N ARG A 284 -9.07 -29.73 14.34
CA ARG A 284 -8.73 -31.00 13.70
C ARG A 284 -7.50 -31.66 14.32
N VAL A 285 -6.43 -30.89 14.51
CA VAL A 285 -5.09 -31.47 14.74
C VAL A 285 -4.55 -31.34 16.16
N ALA A 286 -5.12 -30.45 16.98
CA ALA A 286 -4.62 -30.22 18.33
C ALA A 286 -4.99 -31.37 19.28
N THR A 287 -4.08 -31.67 20.22
CA THR A 287 -4.35 -32.61 21.31
C THR A 287 -5.43 -32.09 22.26
N ASP A 288 -5.41 -30.78 22.54
CA ASP A 288 -6.40 -30.10 23.38
C ASP A 288 -6.97 -28.88 22.63
N PRO A 289 -7.97 -29.08 21.75
CA PRO A 289 -8.58 -27.98 21.01
C PRO A 289 -9.35 -27.02 21.93
N GLU A 290 -9.93 -27.48 23.03
CA GLU A 290 -10.66 -26.63 23.98
C GLU A 290 -9.72 -25.59 24.62
N TRP A 291 -8.58 -26.03 25.15
CA TRP A 291 -7.58 -25.12 25.72
C TRP A 291 -7.12 -24.09 24.70
N MET A 292 -6.78 -24.51 23.48
CA MET A 292 -6.31 -23.60 22.43
C MET A 292 -7.37 -22.56 22.04
N LEU A 293 -8.64 -22.98 21.95
CA LEU A 293 -9.73 -22.06 21.66
C LEU A 293 -9.96 -21.07 22.81
N ARG A 294 -9.84 -21.51 24.07
CA ARG A 294 -9.90 -20.61 25.24
C ARG A 294 -8.75 -19.60 25.26
N GLU A 295 -7.54 -20.00 24.88
CA GLU A 295 -6.41 -19.06 24.67
C GLU A 295 -6.73 -18.07 23.53
N GLY A 296 -7.43 -18.52 22.49
CA GLY A 296 -7.93 -17.66 21.42
C GLY A 296 -8.91 -16.57 21.88
N LEU A 297 -9.68 -16.79 22.96
CA LEU A 297 -10.59 -15.79 23.53
C LEU A 297 -9.87 -14.58 24.11
N VAL A 298 -8.58 -14.72 24.44
CA VAL A 298 -7.75 -13.63 24.98
C VAL A 298 -6.76 -13.07 23.97
N ASP A 299 -6.90 -13.39 22.68
CA ASP A 299 -6.12 -12.76 21.62
C ASP A 299 -6.46 -11.26 21.50
N ARG A 300 -5.46 -10.45 21.17
CA ARG A 300 -5.59 -9.00 20.92
C ARG A 300 -6.56 -8.65 19.79
N SER A 301 -6.73 -9.54 18.81
CA SER A 301 -7.56 -9.34 17.62
C SER A 301 -8.99 -9.84 17.83
N ALA A 302 -9.97 -8.98 17.55
CA ALA A 302 -11.38 -9.35 17.55
C ALA A 302 -11.69 -10.53 16.61
N MET A 303 -11.00 -10.63 15.46
CA MET A 303 -11.17 -11.73 14.51
C MET A 303 -10.75 -13.08 15.10
N VAL A 304 -9.62 -13.12 15.82
CA VAL A 304 -9.14 -14.36 16.45
C VAL A 304 -10.09 -14.79 17.57
N ARG A 305 -10.54 -13.83 18.40
CA ARG A 305 -11.56 -14.10 19.43
C ARG A 305 -12.88 -14.58 18.82
N GLN A 306 -13.30 -14.00 17.69
CA GLN A 306 -14.50 -14.44 16.99
C GLN A 306 -14.37 -15.88 16.49
N THR A 307 -13.23 -16.24 15.87
CA THR A 307 -12.94 -17.61 15.44
C THR A 307 -12.96 -18.58 16.63
N ALA A 308 -12.31 -18.21 17.74
CA ALA A 308 -12.34 -18.99 18.98
C ALA A 308 -13.78 -19.26 19.45
N ARG A 309 -14.60 -18.21 19.58
CA ARG A 309 -16.02 -18.33 19.97
C ARG A 309 -16.81 -19.20 19.02
N PHE A 310 -16.58 -19.07 17.71
CA PHE A 310 -17.29 -19.84 16.71
C PHE A 310 -17.08 -21.33 16.90
N HIS A 311 -15.83 -21.77 17.06
CA HIS A 311 -15.50 -23.19 17.25
C HIS A 311 -15.77 -23.72 18.66
N LEU A 312 -15.72 -22.88 19.71
CA LEU A 312 -16.09 -23.30 21.06
C LEU A 312 -17.55 -23.77 21.14
N LYS A 313 -18.46 -23.21 20.34
CA LYS A 313 -19.86 -23.64 20.30
C LYS A 313 -20.02 -25.14 20.05
N THR A 314 -19.11 -25.75 19.28
CA THR A 314 -19.16 -27.17 18.94
C THR A 314 -18.18 -28.00 19.76
N VAL A 315 -17.00 -27.46 20.08
CA VAL A 315 -15.95 -28.21 20.81
C VAL A 315 -16.24 -28.30 22.30
N ALA A 316 -16.61 -27.18 22.93
CA ALA A 316 -16.84 -27.08 24.38
C ALA A 316 -17.70 -25.84 24.66
N PRO A 317 -19.04 -25.96 24.63
CA PRO A 317 -19.93 -24.84 24.87
C PRO A 317 -19.62 -24.12 26.18
N LEU A 318 -19.49 -22.80 26.11
CA LEU A 318 -19.08 -21.93 27.21
C LEU A 318 -19.95 -20.67 27.21
N ASP A 319 -20.36 -20.20 28.38
CA ASP A 319 -20.83 -18.81 28.51
C ASP A 319 -19.62 -17.87 28.37
N VAL A 320 -19.39 -17.42 27.15
CA VAL A 320 -18.26 -16.56 26.82
C VAL A 320 -18.40 -15.17 27.48
N ALA A 321 -19.62 -14.70 27.72
CA ALA A 321 -19.81 -13.43 28.42
C ALA A 321 -19.42 -13.58 29.89
N ALA A 322 -19.83 -14.67 30.56
CA ALA A 322 -19.39 -14.98 31.92
C ALA A 322 -17.86 -15.11 32.01
N PHE A 323 -17.22 -15.79 31.06
CA PHE A 323 -15.75 -15.90 30.98
C PHE A 323 -15.04 -14.54 30.99
N TYR A 324 -15.59 -13.54 30.29
CA TYR A 324 -15.02 -12.19 30.29
C TYR A 324 -15.40 -11.39 31.55
N ARG A 325 -16.62 -11.54 32.09
CA ARG A 325 -17.01 -10.91 33.37
C ARG A 325 -16.07 -11.31 34.49
N GLU A 326 -15.81 -12.61 34.65
CA GLU A 326 -14.90 -13.14 35.67
C GLU A 326 -13.51 -12.49 35.58
N ARG A 327 -12.96 -12.36 34.37
CA ARG A 327 -11.65 -11.74 34.13
C ARG A 327 -11.63 -10.25 34.42
N ILE A 328 -12.74 -9.54 34.18
CA ILE A 328 -12.86 -8.12 34.51
C ILE A 328 -12.92 -7.95 36.02
N THR A 329 -13.74 -8.75 36.72
CA THR A 329 -13.88 -8.71 38.17
C THR A 329 -12.58 -9.08 38.88
N ALA A 330 -11.80 -10.01 38.31
CA ALA A 330 -10.52 -10.44 38.86
C ALA A 330 -9.33 -9.49 38.54
N ASP A 331 -9.57 -8.34 37.88
CA ASP A 331 -8.51 -7.42 37.41
C ASP A 331 -7.38 -8.14 36.65
N HIS A 332 -7.74 -9.05 35.74
CA HIS A 332 -6.79 -9.91 35.05
C HIS A 332 -5.76 -9.10 34.24
N PRO A 333 -4.49 -9.54 34.09
CA PRO A 333 -3.46 -8.80 33.33
C PRO A 333 -3.85 -8.41 31.89
N GLN A 334 -4.80 -9.15 31.30
CA GLN A 334 -5.36 -8.90 29.97
C GLN A 334 -6.71 -8.14 30.02
N LEU A 335 -6.92 -7.30 31.03
CA LEU A 335 -8.19 -6.59 31.28
C LEU A 335 -8.74 -5.88 30.02
N ALA A 336 -7.89 -5.21 29.25
CA ALA A 336 -8.32 -4.53 28.03
C ALA A 336 -8.91 -5.50 26.98
N VAL A 337 -8.39 -6.72 26.90
CA VAL A 337 -8.94 -7.77 26.03
C VAL A 337 -10.24 -8.31 26.60
N ALA A 338 -10.33 -8.52 27.91
CA ALA A 338 -11.56 -8.97 28.56
C ALA A 338 -12.70 -7.96 28.40
N VAL A 339 -12.43 -6.67 28.57
CA VAL A 339 -13.39 -5.57 28.32
C VAL A 339 -13.84 -5.55 26.85
N ALA A 340 -12.90 -5.71 25.91
CA ALA A 340 -13.24 -5.79 24.48
C ALA A 340 -14.06 -7.04 24.15
N GLY A 341 -13.74 -8.17 24.77
CA GLY A 341 -14.46 -9.44 24.64
C GLY A 341 -15.89 -9.35 25.17
N LEU A 342 -16.08 -8.80 26.37
CA LEU A 342 -17.41 -8.56 26.93
C LEU A 342 -18.21 -7.57 26.07
N GLY A 343 -17.56 -6.55 25.49
CA GLY A 343 -18.18 -5.67 24.49
C GLY A 343 -18.61 -6.37 23.18
N GLU A 344 -18.08 -7.56 22.90
CA GLU A 344 -18.44 -8.37 21.73
C GLU A 344 -19.53 -9.40 22.00
N THR A 345 -19.65 -9.85 23.26
CA THR A 345 -20.50 -11.00 23.62
C THR A 345 -21.55 -10.70 24.67
N GLY A 346 -21.42 -9.59 25.39
CA GLY A 346 -22.30 -9.19 26.46
C GLY A 346 -23.65 -8.66 25.97
N THR A 347 -24.45 -8.22 26.93
CA THR A 347 -25.79 -7.65 26.74
C THR A 347 -25.85 -6.25 27.37
N ALA A 348 -27.00 -5.59 27.28
CA ALA A 348 -27.21 -4.30 27.96
C ALA A 348 -26.98 -4.38 29.49
N ALA A 349 -27.19 -5.55 30.11
CA ALA A 349 -26.92 -5.75 31.53
C ALA A 349 -25.42 -5.61 31.89
N ASP A 350 -24.53 -5.80 30.92
CA ASP A 350 -23.08 -5.69 31.11
C ASP A 350 -22.57 -4.25 31.06
N PHE A 351 -23.44 -3.28 30.77
CA PHE A 351 -23.09 -1.87 30.64
C PHE A 351 -22.46 -1.31 31.93
N GLY A 352 -22.96 -1.68 33.11
CA GLY A 352 -22.40 -1.22 34.38
C GLY A 352 -20.95 -1.64 34.58
N ILE A 353 -20.65 -2.92 34.31
CA ILE A 353 -19.29 -3.50 34.40
C ILE A 353 -18.33 -2.78 33.44
N LEU A 354 -18.77 -2.53 32.21
CA LEU A 354 -17.96 -1.86 31.19
C LEU A 354 -17.76 -0.37 31.49
N SER A 355 -18.79 0.31 31.99
CA SER A 355 -18.75 1.74 32.32
C SER A 355 -17.78 2.04 33.46
N ALA A 356 -17.65 1.13 34.44
CA ALA A 356 -16.65 1.25 35.49
C ALA A 356 -15.20 1.32 34.95
N GLN A 357 -14.96 0.81 33.74
CA GLN A 357 -13.64 0.78 33.10
C GLN A 357 -13.29 2.07 32.33
N LEU A 358 -14.23 3.00 32.20
CA LEU A 358 -14.03 4.26 31.45
C LEU A 358 -13.00 5.18 32.12
N ASN A 359 -12.79 5.05 33.43
CA ASN A 359 -11.82 5.86 34.20
C ASN A 359 -10.57 5.07 34.60
N HIS A 360 -10.36 3.88 34.03
CA HIS A 360 -9.24 3.02 34.40
C HIS A 360 -7.88 3.67 34.07
N ARG A 361 -6.84 3.43 34.89
CA ARG A 361 -5.50 4.02 34.71
C ARG A 361 -4.88 3.71 33.34
N SER A 362 -5.11 2.50 32.83
CA SER A 362 -4.62 2.07 31.52
C SER A 362 -5.50 2.60 30.38
N ALA A 363 -4.89 3.38 29.49
CA ALA A 363 -5.54 3.87 28.27
C ALA A 363 -6.05 2.74 27.35
N ALA A 364 -5.41 1.58 27.38
CA ALA A 364 -5.87 0.43 26.59
C ALA A 364 -7.23 -0.09 27.08
N VAL A 365 -7.42 -0.11 28.40
CA VAL A 365 -8.68 -0.51 29.05
C VAL A 365 -9.76 0.52 28.78
N ARG A 366 -9.49 1.82 28.99
CA ARG A 366 -10.44 2.89 28.66
C ARG A 366 -10.85 2.85 27.19
N ARG A 367 -9.91 2.64 26.27
CA ARG A 367 -10.21 2.52 24.84
C ARG A 367 -11.13 1.33 24.54
N ALA A 368 -10.90 0.19 25.19
CA ALA A 368 -11.78 -0.97 25.05
C ALA A 368 -13.19 -0.67 25.62
N ALA A 369 -13.25 -0.02 26.77
CA ALA A 369 -14.48 0.40 27.44
C ALA A 369 -15.27 1.42 26.61
N VAL A 370 -14.63 2.32 25.86
CA VAL A 370 -15.32 3.24 24.94
C VAL A 370 -15.87 2.51 23.71
N ARG A 371 -15.19 1.45 23.24
CA ARG A 371 -15.62 0.68 22.06
C ARG A 371 -16.82 -0.24 22.36
N ALA A 372 -16.95 -0.74 23.58
CA ALA A 372 -17.96 -1.75 23.93
C ALA A 372 -19.42 -1.21 23.93
N PRO A 373 -19.73 -0.02 24.49
CA PRO A 373 -21.08 0.55 24.55
C PRO A 373 -21.71 0.79 23.17
N ASP A 374 -20.90 1.04 22.13
CA ASP A 374 -21.39 1.16 20.75
C ASP A 374 -22.26 -0.03 20.32
N ARG A 375 -22.09 -1.19 20.96
CA ARG A 375 -22.79 -2.45 20.67
C ARG A 375 -23.83 -2.84 21.72
N LEU A 376 -23.90 -2.14 22.85
CA LEU A 376 -24.62 -2.60 24.05
C LEU A 376 -25.65 -1.63 24.62
N ALA A 377 -25.77 -0.39 24.12
CA ALA A 377 -26.71 0.57 24.68
C ALA A 377 -27.39 1.52 23.65
N GLY A 378 -28.61 1.92 23.98
CA GLY A 378 -29.63 2.49 23.09
C GLY A 378 -29.63 4.02 22.95
N GLY A 379 -28.48 4.70 23.03
CA GLY A 379 -28.34 6.11 22.65
C GLY A 379 -28.08 7.12 23.77
N SER A 380 -28.02 6.68 25.04
CA SER A 380 -27.74 7.54 26.21
C SER A 380 -26.25 7.79 26.49
N GLU A 381 -25.34 7.36 25.60
CA GLU A 381 -23.89 7.30 25.87
C GLU A 381 -23.10 8.49 25.27
N VAL A 382 -23.80 9.49 24.71
CA VAL A 382 -23.15 10.62 24.03
C VAL A 382 -22.20 11.37 24.97
N GLU A 383 -22.57 11.59 26.23
CA GLU A 383 -21.71 12.26 27.20
C GLU A 383 -20.48 11.43 27.57
N VAL A 384 -20.59 10.10 27.63
CA VAL A 384 -19.45 9.20 27.83
C VAL A 384 -18.45 9.34 26.70
N PHE A 385 -18.92 9.35 25.46
CA PHE A 385 -18.04 9.51 24.30
C PHE A 385 -17.47 10.93 24.19
N LEU A 386 -18.21 11.96 24.58
CA LEU A 386 -17.69 13.33 24.66
C LEU A 386 -16.59 13.46 25.71
N ALA A 387 -16.75 12.83 26.88
CA ALA A 387 -15.69 12.78 27.88
C ALA A 387 -14.46 12.02 27.35
N ALA A 388 -14.66 10.88 26.69
CA ALA A 388 -13.58 10.11 26.08
C ALA A 388 -12.89 10.84 24.92
N LEU A 389 -13.59 11.72 24.21
CA LEU A 389 -13.02 12.57 23.16
C LEU A 389 -11.97 13.54 23.74
N ASN A 390 -12.14 13.95 25.00
CA ASN A 390 -11.21 14.78 25.76
C ASN A 390 -10.15 13.98 26.54
N ASP A 391 -10.02 12.67 26.31
CA ASP A 391 -9.04 11.84 27.03
C ASP A 391 -7.59 12.22 26.66
N ALA A 392 -6.71 12.25 27.66
CA ALA A 392 -5.28 12.52 27.49
C ALA A 392 -4.59 11.55 26.50
N SER A 393 -5.11 10.32 26.37
CA SER A 393 -4.66 9.37 25.36
C SER A 393 -5.33 9.64 24.01
N GLY A 394 -4.53 10.01 23.02
CA GLY A 394 -4.99 10.13 21.63
C GLY A 394 -5.58 8.84 21.05
N GLY A 395 -5.29 7.67 21.63
CA GLY A 395 -5.91 6.39 21.26
C GLY A 395 -7.37 6.25 21.73
N VAL A 396 -7.69 6.74 22.93
CA VAL A 396 -9.04 6.76 23.50
C VAL A 396 -9.88 7.83 22.81
N SER A 397 -9.33 9.04 22.68
CA SER A 397 -9.98 10.15 21.96
C SER A 397 -10.31 9.78 20.51
N ARG A 398 -9.44 9.05 19.81
CA ARG A 398 -9.74 8.56 18.45
C ARG A 398 -10.87 7.54 18.43
N GLN A 399 -10.96 6.65 19.43
CA GLN A 399 -12.05 5.67 19.50
C GLN A 399 -13.40 6.36 19.77
N ALA A 400 -13.41 7.43 20.56
CA ALA A 400 -14.60 8.25 20.77
C ALA A 400 -15.12 8.89 19.46
N VAL A 401 -14.22 9.32 18.56
CA VAL A 401 -14.63 9.81 17.22
C VAL A 401 -15.39 8.74 16.44
N GLU A 402 -14.96 7.48 16.51
CA GLU A 402 -15.65 6.39 15.82
C GLU A 402 -17.05 6.18 16.39
N ALA A 403 -17.17 6.15 17.73
CA ALA A 403 -18.43 6.00 18.44
C ALA A 403 -19.43 7.15 18.17
N LEU A 404 -18.90 8.38 18.08
CA LEU A 404 -19.71 9.58 17.84
C LEU A 404 -20.08 9.80 16.37
N ARG A 405 -19.40 9.15 15.41
CA ARG A 405 -19.63 9.42 13.97
C ARG A 405 -21.05 9.03 13.54
N SER A 406 -21.53 7.86 13.94
CA SER A 406 -22.90 7.40 13.65
C SER A 406 -23.96 8.14 14.47
N ARG A 407 -23.56 8.81 15.56
CA ARG A 407 -24.42 9.54 16.50
C ARG A 407 -24.28 11.05 16.38
N ARG A 408 -23.67 11.54 15.30
CA ARG A 408 -23.26 12.94 15.16
C ARG A 408 -24.41 13.92 15.34
N SER A 409 -25.63 13.57 14.94
CA SER A 409 -26.84 14.39 15.13
C SER A 409 -27.23 14.60 16.59
N LEU A 410 -26.86 13.68 17.48
CA LEU A 410 -27.13 13.75 18.92
C LEU A 410 -26.08 14.58 19.67
N VAL A 411 -24.98 14.95 19.01
CA VAL A 411 -23.87 15.68 19.64
C VAL A 411 -24.09 17.19 19.53
N PRO A 412 -24.21 17.91 20.67
CA PRO A 412 -24.33 19.36 20.65
C PRO A 412 -23.12 20.01 19.99
N ALA A 413 -23.37 20.89 19.01
CA ALA A 413 -22.29 21.56 18.26
C ALA A 413 -21.36 22.38 19.17
N GLY A 414 -21.90 23.00 20.23
CA GLY A 414 -21.12 23.77 21.20
C GLY A 414 -20.12 22.93 22.00
N ARG A 415 -20.42 21.66 22.29
CA ARG A 415 -19.48 20.76 22.99
C ARG A 415 -18.30 20.39 22.10
N LEU A 416 -18.55 20.10 20.82
CA LEU A 416 -17.48 19.86 19.86
C LEU A 416 -16.67 21.13 19.58
N ALA A 417 -17.31 22.30 19.57
CA ALA A 417 -16.66 23.58 19.43
C ALA A 417 -15.63 23.81 20.55
N ALA A 418 -16.02 23.60 21.81
CA ALA A 418 -15.11 23.72 22.95
C ALA A 418 -13.90 22.77 22.83
N LEU A 419 -14.12 21.53 22.38
CA LEU A 419 -13.02 20.56 22.18
C LEU A 419 -12.13 20.88 20.97
N ALA A 420 -12.62 21.66 20.01
CA ALA A 420 -11.81 22.15 18.89
C ALA A 420 -10.81 23.22 19.33
N GLU A 421 -11.01 23.84 20.49
CA GLU A 421 -10.13 24.85 21.10
C GLU A 421 -9.27 24.26 22.24
N ALA A 422 -9.27 22.94 22.45
CA ALA A 422 -8.50 22.29 23.51
C ALA A 422 -6.98 22.45 23.33
N ASP A 423 -6.18 22.44 24.39
CA ASP A 423 -4.72 22.56 24.30
C ASP A 423 -4.07 21.34 23.63
N GLU A 424 -4.63 20.15 23.84
CA GLU A 424 -4.13 18.91 23.26
C GLU A 424 -4.44 18.82 21.76
N ALA A 425 -3.38 18.83 20.95
CA ALA A 425 -3.49 18.77 19.50
C ALA A 425 -4.28 17.55 18.98
N HIS A 426 -4.26 16.39 19.67
CA HIS A 426 -5.07 15.25 19.26
C HIS A 426 -6.57 15.42 19.53
N VAL A 427 -6.94 16.12 20.61
CA VAL A 427 -8.35 16.42 20.95
C VAL A 427 -8.90 17.37 19.90
N ARG A 428 -8.22 18.49 19.63
CA ARG A 428 -8.60 19.41 18.54
C ARG A 428 -8.77 18.72 17.20
N ARG A 429 -7.77 17.91 16.80
CA ARG A 429 -7.82 17.11 15.56
C ARG A 429 -9.06 16.22 15.49
N ASN A 430 -9.41 15.58 16.61
CA ASN A 430 -10.52 14.65 16.68
C ASN A 430 -11.89 15.37 16.72
N ALA A 431 -11.99 16.50 17.42
CA ALA A 431 -13.16 17.37 17.40
C ALA A 431 -13.41 17.94 15.98
N PHE A 432 -12.35 18.44 15.34
CA PHE A 432 -12.40 18.93 13.95
C PHE A 432 -12.94 17.87 12.98
N ARG A 433 -12.53 16.60 13.14
CA ARG A 433 -13.04 15.48 12.33
C ARG A 433 -14.55 15.28 12.43
N LEU A 434 -15.16 15.55 13.58
CA LEU A 434 -16.61 15.45 13.80
C LEU A 434 -17.33 16.74 13.36
N LEU A 435 -16.71 17.91 13.51
CA LEU A 435 -17.30 19.19 13.10
C LEU A 435 -17.44 19.30 11.58
N GLN A 436 -16.43 18.85 10.82
CA GLN A 436 -16.44 18.89 9.35
C GLN A 436 -17.48 17.97 8.69
N THR A 437 -18.11 17.06 9.46
CA THR A 437 -19.18 16.17 8.96
C THR A 437 -20.58 16.68 9.31
N GLY A 438 -20.69 17.86 9.95
CA GLY A 438 -21.97 18.49 10.27
C GLY A 438 -22.66 19.14 9.07
N PRO A 439 -23.79 19.84 9.29
CA PRO A 439 -24.48 20.60 8.25
C PRO A 439 -23.54 21.59 7.54
N ALA A 440 -23.67 21.73 6.21
CA ALA A 440 -22.69 22.41 5.37
C ALA A 440 -22.26 23.79 5.88
N TRP A 441 -23.22 24.64 6.22
CA TRP A 441 -22.97 26.01 6.69
C TRP A 441 -22.44 26.13 8.11
N SER A 442 -22.64 25.11 8.94
CA SER A 442 -21.97 25.04 10.25
C SER A 442 -20.57 24.46 10.11
N ALA A 443 -20.37 23.48 9.23
CA ALA A 443 -19.09 22.85 8.99
C ALA A 443 -18.06 23.80 8.38
N ILE A 444 -18.47 24.74 7.52
CA ILE A 444 -17.53 25.67 6.87
C ILE A 444 -16.82 26.59 7.85
N VAL A 445 -17.50 27.06 8.89
CA VAL A 445 -16.88 27.89 9.93
C VAL A 445 -15.69 27.14 10.53
N TRP A 446 -15.89 25.87 10.87
CA TRP A 446 -14.83 25.02 11.43
C TRP A 446 -13.76 24.65 10.41
N ILE A 447 -14.11 24.43 9.13
CA ILE A 447 -13.14 24.20 8.06
C ILE A 447 -12.24 25.44 7.88
N LEU A 448 -12.79 26.65 7.92
CA LEU A 448 -12.01 27.88 7.79
C LEU A 448 -11.12 28.10 9.01
N ARG A 449 -11.64 27.95 10.23
CA ARG A 449 -10.82 27.97 11.46
C ARG A 449 -9.72 26.92 11.43
N GLY A 450 -10.03 25.71 10.94
CA GLY A 450 -9.06 24.65 10.78
C GLY A 450 -7.91 25.01 9.82
N CYS A 451 -8.15 25.83 8.79
CA CYS A 451 -7.08 26.35 7.93
C CYS A 451 -6.14 27.31 8.69
N ALA A 452 -6.65 27.99 9.72
CA ALA A 452 -5.90 28.88 10.59
C ALA A 452 -5.18 28.15 11.74
N ASP A 453 -5.47 26.87 12.00
CA ASP A 453 -4.89 26.13 13.12
C ASP A 453 -3.36 25.97 12.98
N ASP A 454 -2.66 26.04 14.12
CA ASP A 454 -1.20 25.90 14.17
C ASP A 454 -0.73 24.44 14.06
N ASP A 455 -1.60 23.44 14.27
CA ASP A 455 -1.28 22.05 13.93
C ASP A 455 -1.34 21.87 12.40
N PRO A 456 -0.20 21.62 11.72
CA PRO A 456 -0.16 21.53 10.26
C PRO A 456 -1.01 20.38 9.71
N ARG A 457 -1.34 19.37 10.53
CA ARG A 457 -2.22 18.27 10.14
C ARG A 457 -3.68 18.71 10.09
N ILE A 458 -4.11 19.60 11.00
CA ILE A 458 -5.45 20.19 10.97
C ILE A 458 -5.54 21.12 9.76
N ALA A 459 -4.58 22.05 9.61
CA ALA A 459 -4.52 22.98 8.49
C ALA A 459 -4.57 22.27 7.14
N LEU A 460 -3.74 21.24 6.92
CA LEU A 460 -3.74 20.50 5.67
C LEU A 460 -5.06 19.72 5.45
N ALA A 461 -5.64 19.12 6.50
CA ALA A 461 -6.92 18.42 6.39
C ALA A 461 -8.05 19.40 6.03
N ALA A 462 -8.07 20.58 6.65
CA ALA A 462 -9.03 21.65 6.42
C ALA A 462 -8.93 22.21 5.00
N GLN A 463 -7.73 22.53 4.52
CA GLN A 463 -7.51 23.00 3.14
C GLN A 463 -7.94 21.95 2.11
N ASN A 464 -7.65 20.67 2.35
CA ASN A 464 -8.10 19.57 1.49
C ASN A 464 -9.62 19.41 1.50
N HIS A 465 -10.25 19.58 2.67
CA HIS A 465 -11.70 19.54 2.80
C HIS A 465 -12.34 20.72 2.05
N LEU A 466 -11.82 21.93 2.23
CA LEU A 466 -12.31 23.14 1.58
C LEU A 466 -12.30 23.00 0.06
N ARG A 467 -11.21 22.49 -0.53
CA ARG A 467 -11.13 22.21 -1.98
C ARG A 467 -12.21 21.24 -2.47
N ARG A 468 -12.63 20.29 -1.62
CA ARG A 468 -13.69 19.30 -1.92
C ARG A 468 -15.09 19.82 -1.60
N TRP A 469 -15.22 20.96 -0.92
CA TRP A 469 -16.48 21.46 -0.40
C TRP A 469 -17.32 22.20 -1.46
N ARG A 470 -16.69 22.88 -2.42
CA ARG A 470 -17.38 23.65 -3.50
C ARG A 470 -18.46 22.84 -4.26
N PRO A 471 -18.22 21.60 -4.72
CA PRO A 471 -19.27 20.79 -5.36
C PRO A 471 -20.38 20.32 -4.42
N ARG A 472 -20.14 20.24 -3.10
CA ARG A 472 -21.14 19.81 -2.10
C ARG A 472 -22.15 20.92 -1.79
N LEU A 473 -21.70 22.17 -1.70
CA LEU A 473 -22.60 23.30 -1.47
C LEU A 473 -23.61 23.49 -2.59
N ASN A 474 -23.17 23.36 -3.85
CA ASN A 474 -24.03 23.48 -5.02
C ASN A 474 -25.18 22.44 -5.04
N ARG A 475 -25.10 21.38 -4.21
CA ARG A 475 -26.12 20.34 -4.06
C ARG A 475 -27.02 20.53 -2.85
N THR A 476 -26.77 21.56 -2.04
CA THR A 476 -27.52 21.82 -0.81
C THR A 476 -28.52 22.94 -1.06
N ALA A 477 -29.81 22.69 -0.84
CA ALA A 477 -30.87 23.71 -0.99
C ALA A 477 -30.93 24.71 0.19
N ALA A 478 -30.29 24.38 1.32
CA ALA A 478 -30.28 25.22 2.51
C ALA A 478 -29.37 26.45 2.33
N GLN A 479 -29.89 27.62 2.68
CA GLN A 479 -29.14 28.88 2.75
C GLN A 479 -28.52 29.08 4.15
N PRO A 480 -27.38 29.78 4.27
CA PRO A 480 -26.80 30.08 5.57
C PRO A 480 -27.63 31.13 6.31
N SER A 481 -27.70 31.02 7.62
CA SER A 481 -28.21 32.11 8.45
C SER A 481 -27.23 33.29 8.47
N MET A 482 -27.71 34.48 8.86
CA MET A 482 -26.85 35.66 9.00
C MET A 482 -25.69 35.42 9.99
N ALA A 483 -25.98 34.73 11.11
CA ALA A 483 -24.97 34.35 12.09
C ALA A 483 -23.89 33.41 11.49
N GLN A 484 -24.28 32.45 10.65
CA GLN A 484 -23.33 31.55 9.98
C GLN A 484 -22.48 32.31 8.95
N LYS A 485 -23.06 33.25 8.20
CA LYS A 485 -22.30 34.11 7.28
C LYS A 485 -21.26 34.95 8.02
N LEU A 486 -21.65 35.57 9.13
CA LEU A 486 -20.75 36.39 9.95
C LEU A 486 -19.59 35.56 10.50
N ALA A 487 -19.89 34.44 11.17
CA ALA A 487 -18.88 33.55 11.72
C ALA A 487 -17.92 32.96 10.65
N ALA A 488 -18.44 32.67 9.46
CA ALA A 488 -17.61 32.21 8.34
C ALA A 488 -16.70 33.31 7.78
N ARG A 489 -17.17 34.57 7.73
CA ARG A 489 -16.35 35.72 7.31
C ARG A 489 -15.23 36.00 8.32
N GLU A 490 -15.54 35.96 9.61
CA GLU A 490 -14.54 36.09 10.68
C GLU A 490 -13.45 35.01 10.56
N ALA A 491 -13.86 33.74 10.49
CA ALA A 491 -12.92 32.62 10.33
C ALA A 491 -12.12 32.69 9.02
N MET A 492 -12.71 33.24 7.95
CA MET A 492 -12.01 33.44 6.68
C MET A 492 -10.92 34.52 6.80
N ASN A 493 -11.19 35.61 7.53
CA ASN A 493 -10.24 36.68 7.78
C ASN A 493 -9.08 36.19 8.65
N GLU A 494 -9.37 35.45 9.71
CA GLU A 494 -8.36 34.83 10.59
C GLU A 494 -7.42 33.88 9.82
N ALA A 495 -7.98 33.05 8.93
CA ALA A 495 -7.17 32.11 8.15
C ALA A 495 -6.31 32.79 7.08
N GLY A 496 -6.68 33.98 6.59
CA GLY A 496 -5.86 34.79 5.70
C GLY A 496 -5.25 34.01 4.54
N ASP A 497 -3.93 34.06 4.38
CA ASP A 497 -3.19 33.37 3.31
C ASP A 497 -3.04 31.86 3.49
N ARG A 498 -3.46 31.31 4.64
CA ARG A 498 -3.57 29.85 4.83
C ARG A 498 -4.76 29.26 4.07
N ILE A 499 -5.67 30.08 3.54
CA ILE A 499 -6.72 29.66 2.60
C ILE A 499 -6.14 29.57 1.18
N PRO A 500 -6.37 28.46 0.44
CA PRO A 500 -5.97 28.37 -0.96
C PRO A 500 -6.50 29.55 -1.79
N PRO A 501 -5.65 30.27 -2.56
CA PRO A 501 -6.08 31.46 -3.31
C PRO A 501 -7.30 31.21 -4.22
N SER A 502 -7.35 30.05 -4.87
CA SER A 502 -8.47 29.62 -5.72
C SER A 502 -9.82 29.48 -5.00
N MET A 503 -9.83 29.51 -3.66
CA MET A 503 -11.03 29.38 -2.83
C MET A 503 -11.49 30.73 -2.24
N LYS A 504 -10.60 31.73 -2.09
CA LYS A 504 -10.93 33.02 -1.45
C LYS A 504 -12.03 33.76 -2.21
N ASP A 505 -11.87 33.94 -3.52
CA ASP A 505 -12.85 34.67 -4.35
C ASP A 505 -14.24 34.01 -4.35
N TRP A 506 -14.24 32.66 -4.39
CA TRP A 506 -15.48 31.89 -4.32
C TRP A 506 -16.16 32.01 -2.95
N LEU A 507 -15.40 31.97 -1.85
CA LEU A 507 -15.95 32.18 -0.50
C LEU A 507 -16.52 33.59 -0.36
N HIS A 508 -15.84 34.62 -0.85
CA HIS A 508 -16.38 35.99 -0.86
C HIS A 508 -17.71 36.09 -1.62
N PHE A 509 -17.83 35.43 -2.77
CA PHE A 509 -19.09 35.41 -3.53
C PHE A 509 -20.21 34.69 -2.75
N VAL A 510 -19.93 33.52 -2.19
CA VAL A 510 -20.91 32.66 -1.52
C VAL A 510 -21.33 33.21 -0.15
N LEU A 511 -20.47 33.99 0.51
CA LEU A 511 -20.74 34.59 1.81
C LEU A 511 -21.29 36.02 1.74
N ARG A 512 -21.48 36.61 0.54
CA ARG A 512 -22.28 37.85 0.36
C ARG A 512 -23.70 37.63 0.86
#